data_AF-A0A3M2I0J9-F1
#
_entry.id   AF-A0A3M2I0J9-F1
#
_cell.length_a   1.000
_cell.length_b   1.000
_cell.length_c   1.000
_cell.angle_alpha   90.00
_cell.angle_beta   90.00
_cell.angle_gamma   90.00
#
_symmetry.space_group_name_H-M   'P 1'
#
loop_
_entity.id
_entity.type
_entity.pdbx_description
1 polymer ?
#
loop_
_entity_poly.entity_id
_entity_poly.type
_entity_poly.pdbx_seq_one_letter_code
_entity_poly.pdbx_strand_id
1 'polypeptide(L)'
;MANINIQILEEAIQKMRGTLGEGLISSDIWEANTGKSLAGYNVQPQAVAVFDALTTEISNTLDNAGFPGLGSYYMIHLNNDSICFLINHAGSQLLQGILFDAKKVNIGLFFSLVLKDLQDAVLKAYS
;
A
#
# COMPACT_ATOMS: atom_id res chain seq x y z
N MET A 1 8.27 -1.51 20.39
CA MET A 1 7.40 -1.25 19.24
C MET A 1 6.88 0.17 19.40
N ALA A 2 7.02 1.03 18.39
CA ALA A 2 6.42 2.36 18.42
C ALA A 2 4.89 2.20 18.54
N ASN A 3 4.24 3.02 19.35
CA ASN A 3 2.79 3.02 19.47
C ASN A 3 2.22 3.68 18.21
N ILE A 4 1.83 2.88 17.21
CA ILE A 4 1.29 3.39 15.95
C ILE A 4 -0.12 3.92 16.19
N ASN A 5 -0.39 5.17 15.79
CA ASN A 5 -1.72 5.75 15.87
C ASN A 5 -2.61 5.23 14.73
N ILE A 6 -3.39 4.20 15.01
CA ILE A 6 -4.29 3.53 14.05
C ILE A 6 -5.34 4.51 13.49
N GLN A 7 -5.82 5.46 14.28
CA GLN A 7 -6.83 6.44 13.84
C GLN A 7 -6.35 7.27 12.65
N ILE A 8 -5.07 7.67 12.64
CA ILE A 8 -4.46 8.42 11.53
C ILE A 8 -4.44 7.56 10.25
N LEU A 9 -4.16 6.26 10.37
CA LEU A 9 -4.16 5.35 9.23
C LEU A 9 -5.57 5.15 8.67
N GLU A 10 -6.57 4.99 9.53
CA GLU A 10 -7.97 4.88 9.12
C GLU A 10 -8.46 6.15 8.41
N GLU A 11 -8.11 7.33 8.92
CA GLU A 11 -8.42 8.60 8.28
C GLU A 11 -7.78 8.74 6.89
N ALA A 12 -6.54 8.26 6.74
CA ALA A 12 -5.86 8.24 5.45
C ALA A 12 -6.58 7.33 4.44
N ILE A 13 -7.06 6.16 4.88
CA ILE A 13 -7.88 5.27 4.05
C ILE A 13 -9.19 5.95 3.63
N GLN A 14 -9.87 6.64 4.55
CA GLN A 14 -11.12 7.35 4.22
C GLN A 14 -10.87 8.51 3.24
N LYS A 15 -9.78 9.27 3.42
CA LYS A 15 -9.40 10.34 2.49
C LYS A 15 -9.11 9.79 1.09
N MET A 16 -8.34 8.70 1.00
CA MET A 16 -8.07 8.02 -0.26
C MET A 16 -9.37 7.54 -0.92
N ARG A 17 -10.28 6.93 -0.15
CA ARG A 17 -11.59 6.51 -0.66
C ARG A 17 -12.41 7.68 -1.19
N GLY A 18 -12.42 8.81 -0.48
CA GLY A 18 -13.09 10.03 -0.95
C GLY A 18 -12.48 10.59 -2.24
N THR A 19 -11.17 10.44 -2.42
CA THR A 19 -10.43 10.93 -3.59
C THR A 19 -10.58 10.03 -4.82
N LEU A 20 -10.49 8.71 -4.63
CA LEU A 20 -10.55 7.72 -5.70
C LEU A 20 -11.99 7.27 -6.03
N GLY A 21 -12.94 7.53 -5.14
CA GLY A 21 -14.35 7.22 -5.34
C GLY A 21 -14.60 5.75 -5.66
N GLU A 22 -15.45 5.50 -6.66
CA GLU A 22 -15.79 4.16 -7.14
C GLU A 22 -14.65 3.44 -7.87
N GLY A 23 -13.53 4.12 -8.11
CA GLY A 23 -12.33 3.51 -8.69
C GLY A 23 -11.54 2.68 -7.68
N LEU A 24 -11.65 2.97 -6.38
CA LEU A 24 -11.01 2.18 -5.34
C LEU A 24 -11.80 0.88 -5.08
N ILE A 25 -11.15 -0.26 -5.28
CA ILE A 25 -11.75 -1.57 -5.05
C ILE A 25 -11.45 -2.04 -3.62
N SER A 26 -10.19 -1.99 -3.21
CA SER A 26 -9.77 -2.30 -1.84
C SER A 26 -8.45 -1.63 -1.46
N SER A 27 -8.19 -1.51 -0.17
CA SER A 27 -6.87 -1.22 0.35
C SER A 27 -6.67 -1.76 1.75
N ASP A 28 -5.46 -2.20 2.05
CA ASP A 28 -5.04 -2.72 3.34
C ASP A 28 -3.69 -2.10 3.70
N ILE A 29 -3.56 -1.55 4.90
CA ILE A 29 -2.28 -1.20 5.52
C ILE A 29 -1.99 -2.25 6.58
N TRP A 30 -0.83 -2.90 6.52
CA TRP A 30 -0.44 -3.94 7.46
C TRP A 30 1.01 -3.79 7.91
N GLU A 31 1.32 -4.41 9.04
CA GLU A 31 2.69 -4.56 9.52
C GLU A 31 3.41 -5.66 8.73
N ALA A 32 4.54 -5.30 8.13
CA ALA A 32 5.38 -6.20 7.36
C ALA A 32 5.88 -7.36 8.22
N ASN A 33 6.02 -8.55 7.64
CA ASN A 33 6.48 -9.80 8.27
C ASN A 33 5.49 -10.43 9.27
N THR A 34 4.55 -9.66 9.85
CA THR A 34 3.48 -10.23 10.68
C THR A 34 2.15 -10.34 9.95
N GLY A 35 1.99 -9.61 8.83
CA GLY A 35 0.75 -9.57 8.06
C GLY A 35 -0.43 -8.99 8.83
N LYS A 36 -0.18 -8.36 9.99
CA LYS A 36 -1.23 -7.82 10.85
C LYS A 36 -1.80 -6.56 10.21
N SER A 37 -3.03 -6.66 9.69
CA SER A 37 -3.77 -5.51 9.18
C SER A 37 -4.04 -4.50 10.29
N LEU A 38 -3.84 -3.21 9.98
CA LEU A 38 -3.99 -2.09 10.89
C LEU A 38 -5.12 -1.15 10.48
N ALA A 39 -5.33 -0.94 9.19
CA ALA A 39 -6.40 -0.12 8.63
C ALA A 39 -6.70 -0.56 7.19
N GLY A 40 -7.93 -0.36 6.72
CA GLY A 40 -8.25 -0.69 5.33
C GLY A 40 -9.69 -0.43 4.92
N TYR A 41 -9.95 -0.65 3.64
CA TYR A 41 -11.25 -0.55 2.97
C TYR A 41 -11.44 -1.79 2.09
N ASN A 42 -12.57 -2.49 2.23
CA ASN A 42 -12.80 -3.79 1.60
C ASN A 42 -11.61 -4.76 1.78
N VAL A 43 -11.13 -4.80 3.03
CA VAL A 43 -9.95 -5.54 3.52
C VAL A 43 -9.86 -6.95 2.92
N GLN A 44 -8.68 -7.34 2.45
CA GLN A 44 -8.42 -8.64 1.83
C GLN A 44 -7.33 -9.42 2.60
N PRO A 45 -7.64 -10.09 3.73
CA PRO A 45 -6.63 -10.75 4.58
C PRO A 45 -5.78 -11.79 3.85
N GLN A 46 -6.39 -12.54 2.91
CA GLN A 46 -5.64 -13.51 2.10
C GLN A 46 -4.66 -12.83 1.16
N ALA A 47 -5.04 -11.70 0.57
CA ALA A 47 -4.16 -10.92 -0.29
C ALA A 47 -3.01 -10.32 0.53
N VAL A 48 -3.27 -9.81 1.74
CA VAL A 48 -2.24 -9.31 2.65
C VAL A 48 -1.16 -10.37 2.90
N ALA A 49 -1.53 -11.60 3.25
CA ALA A 49 -0.57 -12.68 3.49
C ALA A 49 0.27 -13.02 2.25
N VAL A 50 -0.36 -13.07 1.07
CA VAL A 50 0.34 -13.33 -0.19
C VAL A 50 1.30 -12.20 -0.55
N PHE A 51 0.86 -10.96 -0.42
CA PHE A 51 1.66 -9.79 -0.78
C PHE A 51 2.78 -9.48 0.21
N ASP A 52 2.63 -9.83 1.48
CA ASP A 52 3.72 -9.78 2.45
C ASP A 52 4.86 -10.70 2.01
N ALA A 53 4.55 -11.99 1.77
CA ALA A 53 5.54 -12.97 1.30
C ALA A 53 6.14 -12.60 -0.06
N LEU A 54 5.33 -12.14 -1.02
CA LEU A 54 5.79 -11.73 -2.35
C LEU A 54 6.75 -10.53 -2.26
N THR A 55 6.46 -9.56 -1.41
CA THR A 55 7.31 -8.37 -1.25
C THR A 55 8.68 -8.74 -0.68
N THR A 56 8.72 -9.67 0.27
CA THR A 56 9.98 -10.24 0.76
C THR A 56 10.74 -10.96 -0.34
N GLU A 57 10.07 -11.78 -1.15
CA GLU A 57 10.70 -12.51 -2.25
C GLU A 57 11.25 -11.60 -3.34
N ILE A 58 10.51 -10.55 -3.73
CA ILE A 58 10.98 -9.52 -4.67
C ILE A 58 12.24 -8.85 -4.11
N SER A 59 12.23 -8.47 -2.84
CA SER A 59 13.37 -7.80 -2.20
C SER A 59 14.62 -8.69 -2.22
N ASN A 60 14.48 -9.95 -1.79
CA ASN A 60 15.56 -10.93 -1.82
C ASN A 60 16.08 -11.19 -3.24
N THR A 61 15.18 -11.27 -4.22
CA THR A 61 15.52 -11.51 -5.62
C THR A 61 16.36 -10.35 -6.18
N LEU A 62 15.98 -9.10 -5.90
CA LEU A 62 16.72 -7.92 -6.33
C LEU A 62 18.12 -7.88 -5.72
N ASP A 63 18.23 -8.14 -4.42
CA ASP A 63 19.51 -8.15 -3.71
C ASP A 63 20.43 -9.25 -4.26
N ASN A 64 19.91 -10.47 -4.45
CA ASN A 64 20.67 -11.60 -5.01
C ASN A 64 21.09 -11.39 -6.47
N ALA A 65 20.30 -10.65 -7.24
CA ALA A 65 20.64 -10.28 -8.61
C ALA A 65 21.68 -9.14 -8.69
N GLY A 66 22.08 -8.56 -7.56
CA GLY A 66 22.96 -7.39 -7.51
C GLY A 66 22.30 -6.10 -7.98
N PHE A 67 20.98 -6.06 -8.00
CA PHE A 67 20.23 -4.85 -8.31
C PHE A 67 20.14 -3.95 -7.07
N PRO A 68 19.85 -2.65 -7.25
CA PRO A 68 19.35 -1.85 -6.14
C PRO A 68 18.11 -2.51 -5.53
N GLY A 69 18.02 -2.51 -4.19
CA GLY A 69 16.89 -3.08 -3.47
C GLY A 69 15.55 -2.44 -3.83
N LEU A 70 14.46 -3.09 -3.41
CA LEU A 70 13.11 -2.61 -3.69
C LEU A 70 12.89 -1.20 -3.14
N GLY A 71 12.45 -0.29 -4.01
CA GLY A 71 12.12 1.08 -3.65
C GLY A 71 10.82 1.21 -2.85
N SER A 72 10.24 2.42 -2.84
CA SER A 72 9.05 2.73 -2.04
C SER A 72 7.75 2.09 -2.54
N TYR A 73 7.73 1.50 -3.74
CA TYR A 73 6.55 0.84 -4.28
C TYR A 73 6.85 -0.08 -5.47
N TYR A 74 5.88 -0.94 -5.80
CA TYR A 74 5.79 -1.62 -7.08
C TYR A 74 4.32 -1.74 -7.52
N MET A 75 4.12 -2.05 -8.80
CA MET A 75 2.80 -2.14 -9.43
C MET A 75 2.65 -3.44 -10.20
N ILE A 76 1.46 -4.01 -10.14
CA ILE A 76 1.05 -5.15 -10.96
C ILE A 76 -0.19 -4.73 -11.75
N HIS A 77 -0.07 -4.76 -13.07
CA HIS A 77 -1.22 -4.60 -13.95
C HIS A 77 -1.93 -5.95 -14.10
N LEU A 78 -3.19 -6.00 -13.71
CA LEU A 78 -4.02 -7.19 -13.71
C LEU A 78 -4.95 -7.20 -14.92
N ASN A 79 -5.53 -8.37 -15.21
CA ASN A 79 -6.60 -8.48 -16.19
C ASN A 79 -7.78 -7.55 -15.81
N ASN A 80 -8.56 -7.15 -16.82
CA ASN A 80 -9.70 -6.24 -16.70
C ASN A 80 -9.35 -4.78 -16.33
N ASP A 81 -8.12 -4.36 -16.63
CA ASP A 81 -7.64 -2.99 -16.39
C ASP A 81 -7.63 -2.59 -14.91
N SER A 82 -7.43 -3.56 -14.02
CA SER A 82 -7.20 -3.31 -12.60
C SER A 82 -5.70 -3.18 -12.33
N ILE A 83 -5.33 -2.32 -11.38
CA ILE A 83 -3.96 -2.18 -10.91
C ILE A 83 -3.92 -2.55 -9.44
N CYS A 84 -3.01 -3.46 -9.09
CA CYS A 84 -2.58 -3.66 -7.73
C CYS A 84 -1.31 -2.85 -7.49
N PHE A 85 -1.38 -1.91 -6.54
CA PHE A 85 -0.29 -1.03 -6.17
C PHE A 85 0.15 -1.40 -4.76
N LEU A 86 1.45 -1.67 -4.60
CA LEU A 86 2.03 -1.94 -3.29
C LEU A 86 3.00 -0.84 -2.90
N ILE A 87 2.77 -0.27 -1.72
CA ILE A 87 3.62 0.75 -1.12
C ILE A 87 4.43 0.09 0.00
N ASN A 88 5.74 0.25 -0.08
CA ASN A 88 6.66 0.04 1.02
C ASN A 88 6.92 1.41 1.67
N HIS A 89 6.28 1.66 2.81
CA HIS A 89 6.38 2.94 3.49
C HIS A 89 7.78 3.10 4.08
N ALA A 90 8.65 3.79 3.34
CA ALA A 90 10.06 3.92 3.66
C ALA A 90 10.29 4.44 5.08
N GLY A 91 11.21 3.80 5.82
CA GLY A 91 11.50 4.15 7.21
C GLY A 91 10.46 3.65 8.22
N SER A 92 9.48 2.86 7.78
CA SER A 92 8.48 2.20 8.64
C SER A 92 8.53 0.68 8.52
N GLN A 93 7.72 -0.01 9.32
CA GLN A 93 7.46 -1.45 9.18
C GLN A 93 6.10 -1.71 8.54
N LEU A 94 5.56 -0.75 7.77
CA LEU A 94 4.24 -0.87 7.14
C LEU A 94 4.34 -1.08 5.65
N LEU A 95 3.51 -2.01 5.19
CA LEU A 95 3.18 -2.20 3.78
C LEU A 95 1.75 -1.78 3.55
N GLN A 96 1.45 -1.35 2.32
CA GLN A 96 0.09 -1.08 1.91
C GLN A 96 -0.18 -1.62 0.53
N GLY A 97 -1.29 -2.33 0.40
CA GLY A 97 -1.83 -2.83 -0.86
C GLY A 97 -3.04 -1.99 -1.23
N ILE A 98 -3.15 -1.64 -2.50
CA ILE A 98 -4.28 -0.89 -3.05
C ILE A 98 -4.67 -1.57 -4.36
N LEU A 99 -5.94 -1.93 -4.49
CA LEU A 99 -6.51 -2.42 -5.74
C LEU A 99 -7.47 -1.37 -6.27
N PHE A 100 -7.26 -0.94 -7.51
CA PHE A 100 -8.14 0.03 -8.16
C PHE A 100 -8.38 -0.29 -9.63
N ASP A 101 -9.54 0.14 -10.13
CA ASP A 101 -9.92 0.09 -11.54
C ASP A 101 -9.25 1.25 -12.29
N ALA A 102 -8.29 0.95 -13.17
CA ALA A 102 -7.53 1.95 -13.91
C ALA A 102 -8.36 2.70 -14.97
N LYS A 103 -9.56 2.22 -15.31
CA LYS A 103 -10.51 2.97 -16.15
C LYS A 103 -11.20 4.09 -15.38
N LYS A 104 -11.29 3.96 -14.06
CA LYS A 104 -11.98 4.91 -13.17
C LYS A 104 -11.02 5.81 -12.40
N VAL A 105 -9.76 5.40 -12.23
CA VAL A 105 -8.74 6.16 -11.52
C VAL A 105 -7.78 6.84 -12.49
N ASN A 106 -7.61 8.16 -12.34
CA ASN A 106 -6.50 8.86 -12.97
C ASN A 106 -5.19 8.54 -12.24
N ILE A 107 -4.30 7.79 -12.89
CA ILE A 107 -3.01 7.38 -12.31
C ILE A 107 -2.14 8.59 -11.92
N GLY A 108 -2.15 9.67 -12.71
CA GLY A 108 -1.43 10.90 -12.38
C GLY A 108 -1.93 11.55 -11.09
N LEU A 109 -3.24 11.55 -10.85
CA LEU A 109 -3.84 11.99 -9.58
C LEU A 109 -3.42 11.08 -8.42
N PHE A 110 -3.42 9.77 -8.64
CA PHE A 110 -2.97 8.81 -7.63
C PHE A 110 -1.55 9.11 -7.16
N PHE A 111 -0.60 9.29 -8.09
CA PHE A 111 0.79 9.60 -7.73
C PHE A 111 0.98 10.99 -7.13
N SER A 112 0.35 12.02 -7.70
CA SER A 112 0.59 13.41 -7.29
C SER A 112 -0.08 13.79 -5.97
N LEU A 113 -1.16 13.12 -5.60
CA LEU A 113 -1.94 13.44 -4.40
C LEU A 113 -2.04 12.25 -3.43
N VAL A 114 -2.61 11.13 -3.88
CA VAL A 114 -2.98 10.01 -3.00
C VAL A 114 -1.76 9.35 -2.37
N LEU A 115 -0.74 9.00 -3.17
CA LEU A 115 0.48 8.37 -2.68
C LEU A 115 1.20 9.26 -1.67
N LYS A 116 1.30 10.56 -1.95
CA LYS A 116 1.92 11.53 -1.05
C LYS A 116 1.14 11.63 0.28
N ASP A 117 -0.17 11.74 0.21
CA ASP A 117 -1.03 11.81 1.39
C ASP A 117 -0.89 10.56 2.29
N LEU A 118 -0.79 9.38 1.69
CA LEU A 118 -0.58 8.12 2.41
C LEU A 118 0.79 8.08 3.11
N GLN A 119 1.86 8.49 2.42
CA GLN A 119 3.20 8.57 3.00
C GLN A 119 3.24 9.56 4.18
N ASP A 120 2.64 10.75 4.01
CA ASP A 120 2.56 11.76 5.06
C ASP A 120 1.75 11.25 6.27
N ALA A 121 0.68 10.49 6.03
CA ALA A 121 -0.15 9.92 7.09
C ALA A 121 0.60 8.83 7.88
N VAL A 122 1.32 7.94 7.20
CA VAL A 122 2.12 6.92 7.88
C VAL A 122 3.19 7.56 8.75
N LEU A 123 3.92 8.56 8.25
CA LEU A 123 4.91 9.28 9.06
C LEU A 123 4.29 9.89 10.33
N LYS A 124 3.11 10.49 10.22
CA LYS A 124 2.37 11.05 11.37
C LYS A 124 1.84 9.99 12.33
N ALA A 125 1.57 8.78 11.86
CA ALA A 125 1.11 7.69 12.72
C ALA A 125 2.22 7.16 13.65
N TYR A 126 3.49 7.45 13.35
CA TYR A 126 4.66 7.07 14.16
C TYR A 126 5.12 8.15 15.16
N SER A 127 4.58 9.37 15.08
CA SER A 127 4.87 10.49 15.98
C SER A 127 3.89 10.57 17.15
#